data_AF-A0A090RR40-F1
#
_entry.id   AF-A0A090RR40-F1
#
_cell.length_a   1.000
_cell.length_b   1.000
_cell.length_c   1.000
_cell.angle_alpha   90.00
_cell.angle_beta   90.00
_cell.angle_gamma   90.00
#
_symmetry.space_group_name_H-M   'P 1'
#
loop_
_entity.id
_entity.type
_entity.pdbx_description
1 polymer ?
#
loop_
_entity_poly.entity_id
_entity_poly.type
_entity_poly.pdbx_seq_one_letter_code
_entity_poly.pdbx_strand_id
1 'polypeptide(L)'
;MTELIYALDAQSQLVGVDVTSVTPKESPLPKVGYHRALSAEGLIALEPTIVIGSDEMGPKPALDQLERIGVDIEIVDTAPTVEGLNTRIDQIAKLTNTEANAPALKFNIAKQVNALTSNQPQEHEAKKVLFLLIHEGRPANVAGNETTPDAIIKLAGGINLQRRLSTLISRSQTKPSSKCNLMSFLLAEEVMQNSVAAMRYSKPCQCSQRLQQDKTMPS
;
A
#
# COMPACT_ATOMS: atom_id res chain seq x y z
N MET A 1 6.53 -4.71 7.06
CA MET A 1 7.80 -5.24 7.61
C MET A 1 7.48 -6.38 8.54
N THR A 2 6.67 -6.09 9.55
CA THR A 2 6.04 -7.05 10.47
C THR A 2 5.52 -8.29 9.75
N GLU A 3 4.76 -8.15 8.66
CA GLU A 3 4.19 -9.26 7.91
C GLU A 3 5.25 -10.23 7.36
N LEU A 4 6.41 -9.72 6.94
CA LEU A 4 7.51 -10.54 6.45
C LEU A 4 8.22 -11.25 7.60
N ILE A 5 8.36 -10.62 8.76
CA ILE A 5 8.91 -11.24 9.96
C ILE A 5 8.03 -12.43 10.40
N TYR A 6 6.70 -12.26 10.38
CA TYR A 6 5.77 -13.38 10.60
C TYR A 6 5.87 -14.45 9.50
N ALA A 7 5.92 -14.06 8.23
CA ALA A 7 5.99 -15.00 7.11
C ALA A 7 7.31 -15.80 7.06
N LEU A 8 8.34 -15.31 7.75
CA LEU A 8 9.63 -15.96 7.92
C LEU A 8 9.75 -16.74 9.25
N ASP A 9 8.67 -16.86 10.01
CA ASP A 9 8.60 -17.51 11.33
C ASP A 9 9.49 -16.87 12.42
N ALA A 10 9.76 -15.56 12.30
CA ALA A 10 10.62 -14.81 13.22
C ALA A 10 9.85 -13.95 14.23
N GLN A 11 8.52 -14.10 14.36
CA GLN A 11 7.68 -13.26 15.23
C GLN A 11 8.08 -13.27 16.71
N SER A 12 8.73 -14.32 17.21
CA SER A 12 9.20 -14.41 18.59
C SER A 12 10.32 -13.41 18.92
N GLN A 13 10.95 -12.82 17.89
CA GLN A 13 11.99 -11.81 18.03
C GLN A 13 11.42 -10.38 18.14
N LEU A 14 10.11 -10.21 17.90
CA LEU A 14 9.48 -8.89 17.96
C LEU A 14 9.20 -8.47 19.41
N VAL A 15 9.72 -7.32 19.81
CA VAL A 15 9.43 -6.67 21.11
C VAL A 15 8.45 -5.50 21.00
N GLY A 16 8.21 -5.00 19.78
CA GLY A 16 7.28 -3.91 19.51
C GLY A 16 7.09 -3.70 18.00
N VAL A 17 6.00 -3.04 17.63
CA VAL A 17 5.64 -2.74 16.23
C VAL A 17 5.04 -1.35 16.11
N ASP A 18 5.11 -0.77 14.91
CA ASP A 18 4.48 0.53 14.67
C ASP A 18 2.94 0.41 14.61
N VAL A 19 2.26 1.56 14.61
CA VAL A 19 0.78 1.61 14.58
C VAL A 19 0.18 1.11 13.27
N THR A 20 0.92 1.11 12.15
CA THR A 20 0.41 0.61 10.87
C THR A 20 0.49 -0.91 10.73
N SER A 21 1.28 -1.55 11.59
CA SER A 21 1.45 -3.00 11.60
C SER A 21 0.22 -3.74 12.13
N VAL A 22 -0.18 -4.81 11.44
CA VAL A 22 -1.23 -5.73 11.89
C VAL A 22 -0.58 -6.95 12.54
N THR A 23 -0.99 -7.25 13.78
CA THR A 23 -0.53 -8.42 14.54
C THR A 23 -1.73 -9.31 14.90
N PRO A 24 -1.53 -10.62 15.13
CA PRO A 24 -2.58 -11.50 15.63
C PRO A 24 -3.17 -10.97 16.95
N LYS A 25 -4.48 -11.12 17.14
CA LYS A 25 -5.20 -10.57 18.32
C LYS A 25 -4.82 -11.29 19.61
N GLU A 26 -4.46 -12.55 19.48
CA GLU A 26 -4.06 -13.45 20.55
C GLU A 26 -2.63 -13.21 21.05
N SER A 27 -1.82 -12.46 20.30
CA SER A 27 -0.44 -12.12 20.66
C SER A 27 -0.14 -10.66 20.30
N PRO A 28 -0.76 -9.69 21.01
CA PRO A 28 -0.54 -8.29 20.74
C PRO A 28 0.87 -7.87 21.17
N LEU A 29 1.50 -7.04 20.33
CA LEU A 29 2.79 -6.43 20.63
C LEU A 29 2.61 -4.96 21.03
N PRO A 30 3.50 -4.41 21.90
CA PRO A 30 3.54 -2.98 22.19
C PRO A 30 3.59 -2.13 20.92
N LYS A 31 2.82 -1.04 20.90
CA LYS A 31 2.80 -0.08 19.80
C LYS A 31 3.78 1.05 20.07
N VAL A 32 4.74 1.27 19.16
CA VAL A 32 5.82 2.27 19.31
C VAL A 32 5.50 3.62 18.65
N GLY A 33 4.27 3.80 18.19
CA GLY A 33 3.83 5.00 17.47
C GLY A 33 3.97 4.87 15.96
N TYR A 34 3.93 6.02 15.27
CA TYR A 34 4.02 6.09 13.82
C TYR A 34 5.48 6.19 13.38
N HIS A 35 5.90 5.39 12.40
CA HIS A 35 7.30 5.23 12.01
C HIS A 35 8.00 6.54 11.59
N ARG A 36 7.27 7.58 11.16
CA ARG A 36 7.82 8.90 10.82
C ARG A 36 7.94 9.86 11.99
N ALA A 37 7.40 9.49 13.14
CA ALA A 37 7.27 10.29 14.35
C ALA A 37 7.52 9.44 15.61
N LEU A 38 8.57 8.64 15.59
CA LEU A 38 8.99 7.76 16.68
C LEU A 38 9.48 8.57 17.89
N SER A 39 9.24 8.02 19.08
CA SER A 39 9.84 8.51 20.33
C SER A 39 11.00 7.61 20.73
N ALA A 40 12.17 8.21 21.00
CA ALA A 40 13.34 7.46 21.48
C ALA A 40 13.04 6.77 22.81
N GLU A 41 12.41 7.47 23.76
CA GLU A 41 12.09 6.92 25.09
C GLU A 41 11.20 5.68 25.00
N GLY A 42 10.18 5.72 24.13
CA GLY A 42 9.28 4.60 23.92
C GLY A 42 9.95 3.39 23.31
N LEU A 43 10.96 3.60 22.45
CA LEU A 43 11.75 2.52 21.86
C LEU A 43 12.76 1.95 22.86
N ILE A 44 13.48 2.80 23.60
CA ILE A 44 14.48 2.40 24.60
C ILE A 44 13.85 1.54 25.69
N ALA A 45 12.63 1.87 26.12
CA ALA A 45 11.91 1.12 27.15
C ALA A 45 11.61 -0.34 26.78
N LEU A 46 11.67 -0.70 25.49
CA LEU A 46 11.50 -2.07 25.01
C LEU A 46 12.82 -2.85 24.90
N GLU A 47 13.94 -2.21 25.23
CA GLU A 47 15.29 -2.79 25.16
C GLU A 47 15.59 -3.48 23.80
N PRO A 48 15.31 -2.84 22.65
CA PRO A 48 15.52 -3.47 21.35
C PRO A 48 17.02 -3.65 21.08
N THR A 49 17.37 -4.71 20.37
CA THR A 49 18.72 -4.88 19.81
C THR A 49 18.83 -4.24 18.41
N ILE A 50 17.72 -4.23 17.67
CA ILE A 50 17.64 -3.76 16.29
C ILE A 50 16.30 -3.06 16.05
N VAL A 51 16.31 -2.01 15.24
CA VAL A 51 15.11 -1.37 14.68
C VAL A 51 15.16 -1.52 13.16
N ILE A 52 14.18 -2.24 12.60
CA ILE A 52 14.08 -2.51 11.17
C ILE A 52 12.95 -1.68 10.57
N GLY A 53 13.23 -0.94 9.50
CA GLY A 53 12.18 -0.22 8.77
C GLY A 53 12.65 0.42 7.47
N SER A 54 11.88 1.38 6.99
CA SER A 54 12.18 2.13 5.77
C SER A 54 13.10 3.32 6.04
N ASP A 55 13.61 3.92 4.97
CA ASP A 55 14.27 5.23 4.97
C ASP A 55 13.37 6.37 5.49
N GLU A 56 12.06 6.20 5.43
CA GLU A 56 11.08 7.14 6.02
C GLU A 56 10.99 7.06 7.56
N MET A 57 11.75 6.18 8.22
CA MET A 57 11.79 6.16 9.69
C MET A 57 12.33 7.47 10.24
N GLY A 58 11.73 7.95 11.32
CA GLY A 58 12.16 9.18 11.94
C GLY A 58 11.39 9.53 13.20
N PRO A 59 11.72 10.68 13.82
CA PRO A 59 12.67 11.67 13.33
C PRO A 59 14.13 11.24 13.58
N LYS A 60 15.07 11.73 12.76
CA LYS A 60 16.51 11.38 12.86
C LYS A 60 17.09 11.50 14.29
N PRO A 61 16.81 12.57 15.07
CA PRO A 61 17.32 12.66 16.44
C PRO A 61 16.92 11.50 17.36
N ALA A 62 15.75 10.88 17.13
CA ALA A 62 15.32 9.72 17.90
C ALA A 62 16.10 8.46 17.52
N LEU A 63 16.33 8.25 16.22
CA LEU A 63 17.17 7.15 15.72
C LEU A 63 18.62 7.29 16.20
N ASP A 64 19.18 8.51 16.13
CA ASP A 64 20.54 8.80 16.61
C ASP A 64 20.72 8.55 18.11
N GLN A 65 19.65 8.62 18.91
CA GLN A 65 19.70 8.30 20.33
C GLN A 65 19.78 6.79 20.57
N LEU A 66 19.10 6.00 19.75
CA LEU A 66 19.14 4.54 19.78
C LEU A 66 20.51 4.01 19.35
N GLU A 67 21.06 4.53 18.25
CA GLU A 67 22.42 4.17 17.81
C GLU A 67 23.47 4.47 18.88
N ARG A 68 23.34 5.61 19.60
CA ARG A 68 24.27 6.00 20.68
C ARG A 68 24.28 5.04 21.86
N ILE A 69 23.23 4.26 22.07
CA ILE A 69 23.16 3.23 23.11
C ILE A 69 23.41 1.82 22.56
N GLY A 70 23.81 1.70 21.29
CA GLY A 70 24.19 0.45 20.66
C GLY A 70 23.05 -0.35 20.03
N VAL A 71 21.91 0.29 19.73
CA VAL A 71 20.82 -0.34 18.96
C VAL A 71 21.12 -0.17 17.47
N ASP A 72 21.07 -1.28 16.72
CA ASP A 72 21.28 -1.25 15.27
C ASP A 72 20.04 -0.69 14.56
N ILE A 73 20.24 0.25 13.63
CA ILE A 73 19.15 0.80 12.80
C ILE A 73 19.30 0.28 11.38
N GLU A 74 18.39 -0.60 10.97
CA GLU A 74 18.44 -1.27 9.68
C GLU A 74 17.36 -0.74 8.74
N ILE A 75 17.82 -0.12 7.66
CA ILE A 75 16.97 0.38 6.57
C ILE A 75 16.92 -0.70 5.49
N VAL A 76 15.72 -1.22 5.23
CA VAL A 76 15.47 -2.24 4.20
C VAL A 76 14.79 -1.64 2.97
N ASP A 77 14.97 -2.30 1.82
CA ASP A 77 14.46 -1.85 0.53
C ASP A 77 12.94 -1.64 0.58
N THR A 78 12.47 -0.49 0.09
CA THR A 78 11.03 -0.17 0.05
C THR A 78 10.46 -0.13 -1.38
N ALA A 79 11.22 -0.55 -2.39
CA ALA A 79 10.84 -0.41 -3.79
C ALA A 79 9.50 -1.12 -4.05
N PRO A 80 8.54 -0.46 -4.72
CA PRO A 80 7.21 -1.00 -4.98
C PRO A 80 7.24 -1.91 -6.22
N THR A 81 8.08 -2.93 -6.19
CA THR A 81 8.21 -3.93 -7.27
C THR A 81 8.28 -5.33 -6.67
N VAL A 82 8.03 -6.36 -7.49
CA VAL A 82 8.19 -7.76 -7.06
C VAL A 82 9.66 -8.06 -6.73
N GLU A 83 10.59 -7.46 -7.47
CA GLU A 83 12.01 -7.54 -7.19
C GLU A 83 12.38 -6.89 -5.85
N GLY A 84 11.87 -5.69 -5.57
CA GLY A 84 12.05 -5.01 -4.28
C GLY A 84 11.50 -5.82 -3.12
N LEU A 85 10.34 -6.47 -3.31
CA LEU A 85 9.79 -7.41 -2.31
C LEU A 85 10.74 -8.59 -2.07
N ASN A 86 11.31 -9.19 -3.11
CA ASN A 86 12.27 -10.29 -2.96
C ASN A 86 13.55 -9.85 -2.24
N THR A 87 14.11 -8.69 -2.60
CA THR A 87 15.26 -8.10 -1.91
C THR A 87 14.96 -7.86 -0.44
N ARG A 88 13.79 -7.31 -0.13
CA ARG A 88 13.34 -7.06 1.24
C ARG A 88 13.18 -8.36 2.04
N ILE A 89 12.69 -9.43 1.43
CA ILE A 89 12.62 -10.76 2.05
C ILE A 89 14.02 -11.23 2.41
N ASP A 90 14.98 -11.12 1.49
CA ASP A 90 16.34 -11.58 1.72
C ASP A 90 17.05 -10.77 2.82
N GLN A 91 16.83 -9.45 2.86
CA GLN A 91 17.32 -8.57 3.92
C GLN A 91 16.73 -8.96 5.29
N ILE A 92 15.41 -9.08 5.40
CA ILE A 92 14.76 -9.42 6.67
C ILE A 92 15.14 -10.82 7.12
N ALA A 93 15.21 -11.78 6.20
CA ALA A 93 15.60 -13.15 6.53
C ALA A 93 17.02 -13.20 7.09
N LYS A 94 17.95 -12.43 6.52
CA LYS A 94 19.30 -12.28 7.08
C LYS A 94 19.30 -11.64 8.47
N LEU A 95 18.55 -10.54 8.66
CA LEU A 95 18.48 -9.83 9.94
C LEU A 95 17.86 -10.69 11.06
N THR A 96 16.98 -11.61 10.70
CA THR A 96 16.27 -12.49 11.65
C THR A 96 16.86 -13.91 11.74
N ASN A 97 17.95 -14.20 11.00
CA ASN A 97 18.56 -15.52 10.88
C ASN A 97 17.57 -16.62 10.41
N THR A 98 16.73 -16.28 9.43
CA THR A 98 15.68 -17.15 8.85
C THR A 98 15.84 -17.34 7.33
N GLU A 99 17.07 -17.23 6.81
CA GLU A 99 17.39 -17.36 5.38
C GLU A 99 16.91 -18.68 4.78
N ALA A 100 16.85 -19.74 5.58
CA ALA A 100 16.31 -21.04 5.17
C ALA A 100 14.82 -20.99 4.76
N ASN A 101 14.05 -20.05 5.29
CA ASN A 101 12.61 -19.90 5.02
C ASN A 101 12.34 -19.03 3.77
N ALA A 102 13.29 -18.17 3.39
CA ALA A 102 13.14 -17.25 2.28
C ALA A 102 12.84 -17.93 0.93
N PRO A 103 13.47 -19.06 0.52
CA PRO A 103 13.17 -19.73 -0.74
C PRO A 103 11.70 -20.16 -0.86
N ALA A 104 11.13 -20.74 0.20
CA ALA A 104 9.74 -21.19 0.18
C ALA A 104 8.76 -20.01 0.09
N LEU A 105 9.02 -18.93 0.83
CA LEU A 105 8.22 -17.71 0.78
C LEU A 105 8.28 -17.08 -0.63
N LYS A 106 9.48 -16.91 -1.20
CA LYS A 106 9.67 -16.35 -2.54
C LYS A 106 9.02 -17.21 -3.62
N PHE A 107 9.06 -18.54 -3.49
CA PHE A 107 8.37 -19.45 -4.40
C PHE A 107 6.86 -19.24 -4.38
N ASN A 108 6.25 -19.12 -3.19
CA ASN A 108 4.81 -18.88 -3.06
C ASN A 108 4.40 -17.52 -3.63
N ILE A 109 5.21 -16.48 -3.44
CA ILE A 109 5.00 -15.16 -4.03
C ILE A 109 5.08 -15.24 -5.55
N ALA A 110 6.11 -15.89 -6.10
CA ALA A 110 6.26 -16.07 -7.54
C ALA A 110 5.06 -16.80 -8.15
N LYS A 111 4.53 -17.82 -7.48
CA LYS A 111 3.32 -18.52 -7.90
C LYS A 111 2.10 -17.59 -7.94
N GLN A 112 1.91 -16.74 -6.94
CA GLN A 112 0.80 -15.78 -6.89
C GLN A 112 0.95 -14.71 -7.98
N VAL A 113 2.15 -14.17 -8.16
CA VAL A 113 2.45 -13.19 -9.21
C VAL A 113 2.19 -13.79 -10.59
N ASN A 114 2.65 -15.02 -10.84
CA ASN A 114 2.41 -15.71 -12.11
C ASN A 114 0.92 -15.97 -12.37
N ALA A 115 0.15 -16.31 -11.32
CA ALA A 115 -1.29 -16.47 -11.44
C ALA A 115 -1.99 -15.14 -11.78
N LEU A 116 -1.53 -14.01 -11.23
CA LEU A 116 -2.06 -12.69 -11.56
C LEU A 116 -1.71 -12.29 -13.00
N THR A 117 -0.44 -12.46 -13.40
CA THR A 117 0.03 -12.04 -14.72
C THR A 117 -0.54 -12.90 -15.84
N SER A 118 -0.74 -14.20 -15.62
CA SER A 118 -1.35 -15.11 -16.61
C SER A 118 -2.84 -14.85 -16.85
N ASN A 119 -3.52 -14.19 -15.91
CA ASN A 119 -4.94 -13.85 -15.99
C ASN A 119 -5.19 -12.39 -16.38
N GLN A 120 -4.17 -11.68 -16.84
CA GLN A 120 -4.34 -10.29 -17.26
C GLN A 120 -5.19 -10.21 -18.54
N PRO A 121 -6.09 -9.21 -18.64
CA PRO A 121 -6.80 -8.94 -19.88
C PRO A 121 -5.81 -8.52 -20.98
N GLN A 122 -6.22 -8.66 -22.24
CA GLN A 122 -5.43 -8.07 -23.33
C GLN A 122 -5.33 -6.55 -23.15
N GLU A 123 -4.26 -5.93 -23.66
CA GLU A 123 -4.01 -4.49 -23.44
C GLU A 123 -5.20 -3.60 -23.85
N HIS A 124 -5.92 -3.97 -24.92
CA HIS A 124 -7.07 -3.22 -25.40
C HIS A 124 -8.32 -3.34 -24.49
N GLU A 125 -8.35 -4.34 -23.61
CA GLU A 125 -9.38 -4.58 -22.60
C GLU A 125 -8.98 -4.06 -21.21
N ALA A 126 -7.73 -3.61 -21.05
CA ALA A 126 -7.18 -3.16 -19.77
C ALA A 126 -8.00 -2.00 -19.19
N LYS A 127 -8.46 -2.19 -17.95
CA LYS A 127 -9.24 -1.16 -17.24
C LYS A 127 -8.34 -0.01 -16.84
N LYS A 128 -8.87 1.19 -16.97
CA LYS A 128 -8.21 2.43 -16.55
C LYS A 128 -8.58 2.70 -15.09
N VAL A 129 -7.58 2.69 -14.21
CA VAL A 129 -7.76 2.74 -12.76
C VAL A 129 -7.13 4.00 -12.17
N LEU A 130 -7.82 4.62 -11.22
CA LEU A 130 -7.30 5.70 -10.38
C LEU A 130 -7.32 5.26 -8.92
N PHE A 131 -6.18 5.37 -8.23
CA PHE A 131 -6.13 5.14 -6.79
C PHE A 131 -6.22 6.47 -6.05
N LEU A 132 -7.18 6.60 -5.15
CA LEU A 132 -7.37 7.80 -4.33
C LEU A 132 -7.11 7.50 -2.85
N LEU A 133 -6.26 8.33 -2.25
CA LEU A 133 -6.07 8.41 -0.81
C LEU A 133 -6.83 9.63 -0.30
N ILE A 134 -7.82 9.40 0.56
CA ILE A 134 -8.72 10.44 1.06
C ILE A 134 -8.66 10.43 2.59
N HIS A 135 -8.36 11.59 3.17
CA HIS A 135 -8.45 11.82 4.61
C HIS A 135 -9.41 12.99 4.85
N GLU A 136 -10.16 12.93 5.95
CA GLU A 136 -11.07 14.02 6.32
C GLU A 136 -10.31 15.35 6.47
N GLY A 137 -10.91 16.42 5.96
CA GLY A 137 -10.31 17.76 6.01
C GLY A 137 -9.08 17.97 5.11
N ARG A 138 -8.68 16.98 4.30
CA ARG A 138 -7.55 17.11 3.36
C ARG A 138 -8.01 16.90 1.91
N PRO A 139 -7.36 17.55 0.92
CA PRO A 139 -7.59 17.24 -0.49
C PRO A 139 -7.32 15.76 -0.79
N ALA A 140 -8.11 15.18 -1.70
CA ALA A 140 -7.85 13.82 -2.17
C ALA A 140 -6.52 13.75 -2.92
N ASN A 141 -5.68 12.80 -2.55
CA ASN A 141 -4.41 12.51 -3.22
C ASN A 141 -4.58 11.36 -4.21
N VAL A 142 -3.88 11.42 -5.33
CA VAL A 142 -3.86 10.35 -6.34
C VAL A 142 -2.50 9.67 -6.30
N ALA A 143 -2.46 8.34 -6.25
CA ALA A 143 -1.19 7.62 -6.30
C ALA A 143 -0.52 7.73 -7.68
N GLY A 144 0.70 8.25 -7.69
CA GLY A 144 1.58 8.38 -8.85
C GLY A 144 2.17 7.07 -9.35
N ASN A 145 3.03 7.18 -10.37
CA ASN A 145 3.91 6.08 -10.75
C ASN A 145 4.86 5.74 -9.59
N GLU A 146 5.44 4.54 -9.61
CA GLU A 146 6.48 4.13 -8.63
C GLU A 146 5.93 4.17 -7.20
N THR A 147 4.65 3.83 -7.04
CA THR A 147 3.98 3.66 -5.76
C THR A 147 3.44 2.23 -5.64
N THR A 148 3.23 1.74 -4.43
CA THR A 148 2.62 0.42 -4.22
C THR A 148 1.25 0.28 -4.92
N PRO A 149 0.34 1.27 -4.88
CA PRO A 149 -0.88 1.22 -5.68
C PRO A 149 -0.64 1.09 -7.18
N ASP A 150 0.34 1.80 -7.75
CA ASP A 150 0.70 1.69 -9.17
C ASP A 150 1.16 0.28 -9.53
N ALA A 151 1.98 -0.33 -8.67
CA ALA A 151 2.45 -1.70 -8.85
C ALA A 151 1.29 -2.71 -8.82
N ILE A 152 0.37 -2.58 -7.87
CA ILE A 152 -0.83 -3.44 -7.75
C ILE A 152 -1.71 -3.30 -8.99
N ILE A 153 -1.97 -2.06 -9.45
CA ILE A 153 -2.78 -1.81 -10.64
C ILE A 153 -2.16 -2.51 -11.87
N LYS A 154 -0.84 -2.41 -12.05
CA LYS A 154 -0.13 -3.06 -13.16
C LYS A 154 -0.14 -4.59 -13.05
N LEU A 155 0.05 -5.13 -11.84
CA LEU A 155 -0.01 -6.57 -11.59
C LEU A 155 -1.40 -7.16 -11.89
N ALA A 156 -2.46 -6.37 -11.70
CA ALA A 156 -3.81 -6.73 -12.09
C ALA A 156 -4.12 -6.54 -13.59
N GLY A 157 -3.16 -6.11 -14.41
CA GLY A 157 -3.36 -5.81 -15.84
C GLY A 157 -4.11 -4.50 -16.10
N GLY A 158 -4.16 -3.60 -15.12
CA GLY A 158 -4.79 -2.29 -15.23
C GLY A 158 -3.82 -1.19 -15.69
N ILE A 159 -4.38 -0.09 -16.17
CA ILE A 159 -3.64 1.12 -16.55
C ILE A 159 -3.85 2.19 -15.47
N ASN A 160 -2.80 2.57 -14.75
CA ASN A 160 -2.84 3.69 -13.81
C ASN A 160 -3.03 5.03 -14.56
N LEU A 161 -4.14 5.70 -14.29
CA LEU A 161 -4.55 6.93 -14.96
C LEU A 161 -3.81 8.18 -14.51
N GLN A 162 -3.09 8.14 -13.39
CA GLN A 162 -2.32 9.30 -12.94
C GLN A 162 -1.28 9.72 -14.00
N ARG A 163 -0.72 8.76 -14.75
CA ARG A 163 0.14 9.00 -15.91
C ARG A 163 -0.48 9.93 -16.95
N ARG A 164 -1.81 9.92 -17.10
CA ARG A 164 -2.55 10.77 -18.04
C ARG A 164 -3.07 12.05 -17.41
N LEU A 165 -3.29 12.11 -16.10
CA LEU A 165 -3.74 13.31 -15.41
C LEU A 165 -2.66 14.39 -15.36
N SER A 166 -1.38 14.05 -15.17
CA SER A 166 -0.28 15.04 -15.24
C SER A 166 -0.16 15.70 -16.62
N THR A 167 -0.35 14.93 -17.70
CA THR A 167 -0.35 15.43 -19.08
C THR A 167 -1.65 16.16 -19.45
N LEU A 168 -2.78 15.80 -18.85
CA LEU A 168 -4.06 16.49 -19.07
C LEU A 168 -4.14 17.81 -18.31
N ILE A 169 -3.63 17.92 -17.08
CA ILE A 169 -3.61 19.20 -16.34
C ILE A 169 -2.74 20.25 -17.07
N SER A 170 -1.66 19.83 -17.75
CA SER A 170 -0.90 20.72 -18.64
C SER A 170 -1.66 21.15 -19.90
N ARG A 171 -2.65 20.36 -20.36
CA ARG A 171 -3.40 20.61 -21.60
C ARG A 171 -4.83 21.13 -21.39
N SER A 172 -5.40 21.01 -20.19
CA SER A 172 -6.83 21.22 -19.92
C SER A 172 -7.15 22.56 -19.24
N GLN A 173 -6.65 23.66 -19.79
CA GLN A 173 -7.40 24.93 -19.71
C GLN A 173 -8.52 25.01 -20.77
N THR A 174 -8.89 23.91 -21.42
CA THR A 174 -9.95 23.89 -22.43
C THR A 174 -11.00 22.80 -22.17
N LYS A 175 -12.26 23.18 -22.43
CA LYS A 175 -13.57 22.55 -22.18
C LYS A 175 -13.62 21.00 -22.04
N PRO A 176 -14.51 20.48 -21.16
CA PRO A 176 -14.71 19.05 -20.99
C PRO A 176 -15.31 18.42 -22.26
N SER A 177 -14.60 17.45 -22.85
CA SER A 177 -15.10 16.67 -23.99
C SER A 177 -16.03 15.54 -23.53
N SER A 178 -17.12 15.33 -24.27
CA SER A 178 -18.25 14.43 -24.02
C SER A 178 -17.99 12.91 -24.12
N LYS A 179 -16.74 12.45 -24.00
CA LYS A 179 -16.41 11.01 -23.99
C LYS A 179 -16.11 10.53 -22.56
N CYS A 180 -17.13 10.07 -21.85
CA CYS A 180 -16.98 9.34 -20.59
C CYS A 180 -16.40 7.95 -20.86
N ASN A 181 -15.08 7.81 -20.80
CA ASN A 181 -14.47 6.50 -20.63
C ASN A 181 -14.71 6.05 -19.18
N LEU A 182 -15.19 4.81 -18.99
CA LEU A 182 -15.46 4.25 -17.66
C LEU A 182 -14.16 4.21 -16.83
N MET A 183 -14.06 5.06 -15.81
CA MET A 183 -12.95 5.06 -14.86
C MET A 183 -13.33 4.22 -13.65
N SER A 184 -12.45 3.29 -13.27
CA SER A 184 -12.59 2.53 -12.03
C SER A 184 -11.76 3.19 -10.93
N PHE A 185 -12.34 3.38 -9.75
CA PHE A 185 -11.65 3.95 -8.59
C PHE A 185 -11.31 2.84 -7.60
N LEU A 186 -10.07 2.84 -7.10
CA LEU A 186 -9.67 2.07 -5.93
C LEU A 186 -9.49 3.05 -4.77
N LEU A 187 -10.18 2.82 -3.65
CA LEU A 187 -10.08 3.63 -2.44
C LEU A 187 -9.33 2.82 -1.37
N ALA A 188 -8.35 3.42 -0.71
CA ALA A 188 -7.79 2.87 0.52
C ALA A 188 -8.61 3.35 1.72
N GLU A 189 -9.17 2.39 2.46
CA GLU A 189 -9.93 2.65 3.70
C GLU A 189 -8.98 2.78 4.88
N GLU A 190 -8.60 4.00 5.25
CA GLU A 190 -8.12 4.32 6.60
C GLU A 190 -9.22 5.01 7.45
N VAL A 191 -10.42 5.27 6.91
CA VAL A 191 -11.47 6.06 7.60
C VAL A 191 -12.88 5.46 7.46
N MET A 192 -13.05 4.14 7.54
CA MET A 192 -14.37 3.51 7.41
C MET A 192 -14.71 2.55 8.57
N GLN A 193 -14.22 2.80 9.77
CA GLN A 193 -14.66 2.03 10.96
C GLN A 193 -16.09 2.36 11.43
N ASN A 194 -16.80 3.33 10.83
CA ASN A 194 -18.14 3.74 11.31
C ASN A 194 -19.25 3.84 10.24
N SER A 195 -19.14 3.18 9.08
CA SER A 195 -20.27 3.19 8.11
C SER A 195 -20.28 1.97 7.20
N VAL A 196 -21.09 0.97 7.55
CA VAL A 196 -21.48 -0.18 6.69
C VAL A 196 -22.37 0.27 5.51
N ALA A 197 -22.13 1.43 4.90
CA ALA A 197 -23.03 2.02 3.90
C ALA A 197 -22.37 2.76 2.72
N ALA A 198 -21.05 2.84 2.60
CA ALA A 198 -20.42 3.59 1.48
C ALA A 198 -19.91 2.70 0.33
N MET A 199 -20.71 1.74 -0.13
CA MET A 199 -20.44 0.99 -1.37
C MET A 199 -21.43 1.32 -2.51
N ARG A 200 -22.06 2.51 -2.45
CA ARG A 200 -22.88 3.08 -3.55
C ARG A 200 -22.75 4.60 -3.59
N TYR A 201 -21.62 5.11 -4.05
CA TYR A 201 -21.56 6.48 -4.57
C TYR A 201 -20.71 6.51 -5.83
N SER A 202 -21.27 6.01 -6.93
CA SER A 202 -21.07 6.69 -8.20
C SER A 202 -21.76 8.04 -8.08
N LYS A 203 -21.03 9.11 -7.71
CA LYS A 203 -21.52 10.44 -8.09
C LYS A 203 -21.55 10.44 -9.61
N PRO A 204 -22.73 10.61 -10.24
CA PRO A 204 -22.75 10.65 -11.67
C PRO A 204 -22.02 11.92 -12.12
N CYS A 205 -20.99 11.75 -12.95
CA CYS A 205 -20.70 12.77 -13.95
C CYS A 205 -22.05 13.12 -14.61
N GLN A 206 -22.30 14.39 -14.87
CA GLN A 206 -23.55 14.96 -15.41
C GLN A 206 -24.10 14.31 -16.70
N CYS A 207 -23.51 13.21 -17.18
CA CYS A 207 -24.03 12.35 -18.24
C CYS A 207 -25.08 11.31 -17.80
N SER A 208 -25.31 11.03 -16.51
CA SER A 208 -26.16 9.89 -16.11
C SER A 208 -27.68 10.15 -16.08
N GLN A 209 -28.15 11.38 -16.36
CA GLN A 209 -29.58 11.70 -16.22
C GLN A 209 -30.46 11.20 -17.39
N ARG A 210 -29.93 10.48 -18.38
CA ARG A 210 -30.71 10.05 -19.56
C ARG A 210 -31.03 8.55 -19.66
N LEU A 211 -30.68 7.73 -18.68
CA LEU A 211 -30.90 6.27 -18.71
C LEU A 211 -31.90 5.76 -17.66
N GLN A 212 -32.75 6.62 -17.10
CA GLN A 212 -33.80 6.22 -16.14
C GLN A 212 -35.25 6.33 -16.65
N GLN A 213 -35.48 6.57 -17.95
CA GLN A 213 -36.85 6.69 -18.49
C GLN A 213 -37.35 5.51 -19.33
N ASP A 214 -36.61 4.39 -19.45
CA ASP A 214 -37.10 3.24 -20.21
C ASP A 214 -37.37 2.03 -19.31
N LYS A 215 -38.45 2.14 -18.52
CA LYS A 215 -39.15 1.03 -17.90
C LYS A 215 -40.66 1.25 -18.01
N THR A 216 -41.20 1.03 -19.20
CA THR A 216 -42.62 0.70 -19.40
C THR A 216 -42.70 -0.54 -20.27
N MET A 217 -43.07 -1.68 -19.65
CA MET A 217 -43.50 -2.89 -20.35
C MET A 217 -44.84 -2.64 -21.07
N PRO A 218 -45.11 -3.24 -22.23
CA PRO A 218 -46.48 -3.36 -22.72
C PRO A 218 -47.16 -4.65 -22.22
N SER A 219 -48.43 -4.44 -21.84
CA SER A 219 -49.57 -5.30 -21.48
C SER A 219 -49.45 -6.82 -21.64
#